data_AF-A0A5J5E7M2-F1
#
_entry.id   AF-A0A5J5E7M2-F1
#
_cell.length_a   1.000
_cell.length_b   1.000
_cell.length_c   1.000
_cell.angle_alpha   90.00
_cell.angle_beta   90.00
_cell.angle_gamma   90.00
#
_symmetry.space_group_name_H-M   'P 1'
#
loop_
_entity.id
_entity.type
_entity.pdbx_description
1 polymer ?
#
loop_
_entity_poly.entity_id
_entity_poly.type
_entity_poly.pdbx_seq_one_letter_code
_entity_poly.pdbx_strand_id
1 'polypeptide(L)'
;MSDSLEIREPSKYERMASHIVRATRDQVLTTKTNFTTIAESLGLVRQTVSKRLDSDDLPLSMFLAAQLESGGDPAAVIAQATGSQALAGKEAE
;
A
#
# COMPACT_ATOMS: atom_id res chain seq x y z
N MET A 1 -22.46 21.05 -18.38
CA MET A 1 -22.20 19.60 -18.48
C MET A 1 -21.66 19.18 -17.13
N SER A 2 -22.55 18.73 -16.26
CA SER A 2 -22.17 18.25 -14.93
C SER A 2 -21.59 16.86 -15.14
N ASP A 3 -20.28 16.75 -15.01
CA ASP A 3 -19.59 15.46 -14.96
C ASP A 3 -20.06 14.79 -13.67
N SER A 4 -21.10 13.97 -13.77
CA SER A 4 -21.53 13.10 -12.70
C SER A 4 -20.34 12.19 -12.41
N LEU A 5 -19.63 12.47 -11.32
CA LEU A 5 -18.63 11.57 -10.75
C LEU A 5 -19.35 10.25 -10.42
N GLU A 6 -19.42 9.35 -11.39
CA GLU A 6 -19.87 7.99 -11.16
C GLU A 6 -18.95 7.41 -10.09
N ILE A 7 -19.51 7.14 -8.91
CA ILE A 7 -18.82 6.44 -7.84
C ILE A 7 -18.62 5.01 -8.35
N ARG A 8 -17.53 4.80 -9.08
CA ARG A 8 -17.15 3.48 -9.58
C ARG A 8 -16.61 2.67 -8.42
N GLU A 9 -17.21 1.51 -8.20
CA GLU A 9 -16.69 0.51 -7.28
C GLU A 9 -15.22 0.15 -7.63
N PRO A 10 -14.32 0.08 -6.63
CA PRO A 10 -12.93 -0.26 -6.88
C PRO A 10 -12.84 -1.68 -7.45
N SER A 11 -12.06 -1.79 -8.52
CA SER A 11 -11.75 -3.05 -9.17
C SER A 11 -11.09 -4.00 -8.17
N LYS A 12 -11.11 -5.29 -8.50
CA LYS A 12 -10.47 -6.31 -7.67
C LYS A 12 -8.98 -6.03 -7.43
N TYR A 13 -8.30 -5.43 -8.41
CA TYR A 13 -6.88 -5.09 -8.31
C TYR A 13 -6.62 -3.83 -7.48
N GLU A 14 -7.50 -2.84 -7.54
CA GLU A 14 -7.43 -1.65 -6.66
C GLU A 14 -7.63 -2.04 -5.18
N ARG A 15 -8.56 -2.98 -4.91
CA ARG A 15 -8.72 -3.55 -3.56
C ARG A 15 -7.48 -4.31 -3.10
N MET A 16 -6.87 -5.09 -3.99
CA MET A 16 -5.63 -5.82 -3.70
C MET A 16 -4.46 -4.86 -3.42
N ALA A 17 -4.31 -3.81 -4.23
CA ALA A 17 -3.30 -2.77 -4.01
C ALA A 17 -3.49 -2.07 -2.65
N SER A 18 -4.72 -1.64 -2.33
CA SER A 18 -5.04 -1.04 -1.03
C SER A 18 -4.71 -1.98 0.14
N HIS A 19 -4.98 -3.28 0.01
CA HIS A 19 -4.60 -4.25 1.03
C HIS A 19 -3.07 -4.34 1.23
N ILE A 20 -2.30 -4.40 0.14
CA ILE A 20 -0.82 -4.41 0.17
C ILE A 20 -0.28 -3.13 0.81
N VAL A 21 -0.84 -1.98 0.46
CA VAL A 21 -0.43 -0.67 0.99
C VAL A 21 -0.73 -0.58 2.47
N ARG A 22 -1.91 -1.03 2.92
CA ARG A 22 -2.27 -1.06 4.34
C ARG A 22 -1.34 -1.96 5.14
N ALA A 23 -1.08 -3.18 4.67
CA ALA A 23 -0.13 -4.09 5.32
C ALA A 23 1.28 -3.46 5.42
N THR A 24 1.70 -2.74 4.37
CA THR A 24 2.98 -2.04 4.37
C THR A 24 3.02 -0.88 5.36
N ARG A 25 1.95 -0.09 5.43
CA ARG A 25 1.82 0.98 6.44
C ARG A 25 1.86 0.40 7.85
N ASP A 26 1.10 -0.66 8.10
CA ASP A 26 1.00 -1.28 9.42
C ASP A 26 2.35 -1.84 9.87
N GLN A 27 3.13 -2.44 8.96
CA GLN A 27 4.51 -2.85 9.21
C GLN A 27 5.37 -1.66 9.62
N VAL A 28 5.41 -0.61 8.80
CA VAL A 28 6.20 0.61 9.06
C VAL A 28 5.87 1.23 10.42
N LEU A 29 4.58 1.29 10.78
CA LEU A 29 4.14 1.83 12.07
C LEU A 29 4.51 0.91 13.24
N THR A 30 4.36 -0.40 13.07
CA THR A 30 4.66 -1.40 14.11
C THR A 30 6.15 -1.46 14.43
N THR A 31 7.00 -1.42 13.41
CA THR A 31 8.47 -1.40 13.57
C THR A 31 9.01 -0.03 13.98
N LYS A 32 8.14 0.98 14.04
CA LYS A 32 8.50 2.39 14.31
C LYS A 32 9.58 2.88 13.35
N THR A 33 9.53 2.43 12.10
CA THR A 33 10.49 2.83 11.07
C THR A 33 10.42 4.33 10.86
N ASN A 34 11.58 4.98 10.86
CA ASN A 34 11.64 6.42 10.69
C ASN A 34 11.30 6.81 9.25
N PHE A 35 10.26 7.64 9.08
CA PHE A 35 9.85 8.11 7.76
C PHE A 35 10.95 8.92 7.07
N THR A 36 11.87 9.52 7.83
CA THR A 36 13.04 10.22 7.28
C THR A 36 13.95 9.26 6.53
N THR A 37 14.18 8.04 7.04
CA THR A 37 15.01 7.03 6.38
C THR A 37 14.41 6.64 5.02
N ILE A 38 13.11 6.35 4.98
CA ILE A 38 12.40 6.07 3.71
C ILE A 38 12.49 7.27 2.76
N ALA A 39 12.39 8.49 3.28
CA ALA A 39 12.45 9.71 2.47
C ALA A 39 13.84 9.91 1.86
N GLU A 40 14.90 9.71 2.63
CA GLU A 40 16.30 9.77 2.19
C GLU A 40 16.59 8.75 1.09
N SER A 41 16.16 7.50 1.27
CA SER A 41 16.32 6.44 0.26
C SER A 41 15.60 6.74 -1.08
N LEU A 42 14.61 7.63 -1.06
CA LEU A 42 13.83 8.02 -2.24
C LEU A 42 14.13 9.43 -2.77
N GLY A 43 14.99 10.20 -2.10
CA GLY A 43 15.20 11.63 -2.42
C GLY A 43 13.92 12.48 -2.27
N LEU A 44 13.05 12.12 -1.31
CA LEU A 44 11.80 12.81 -1.03
C LEU A 44 11.85 13.55 0.30
N VAL A 45 10.84 14.36 0.57
CA VAL A 45 10.63 14.93 1.91
C VAL A 45 9.76 14.01 2.76
N ARG A 46 10.07 13.95 4.07
CA ARG A 46 9.35 13.12 5.06
C ARG A 46 7.83 13.28 5.01
N GLN A 47 7.34 14.50 4.79
CA GLN A 47 5.91 14.79 4.73
C GLN A 47 5.23 14.12 3.52
N THR A 48 5.92 14.00 2.38
CA THR A 48 5.44 13.27 1.21
C THR A 48 5.31 11.77 1.51
N VAL A 49 6.29 11.20 2.23
CA VAL A 49 6.22 9.79 2.66
C VAL A 49 5.01 9.56 3.55
N SER A 50 4.81 10.41 4.58
CA SER A 50 3.66 10.33 5.47
C SER A 50 2.33 10.37 4.69
N LYS A 51 2.15 11.39 3.84
CA LYS A 51 0.91 11.55 3.07
C LYS A 51 0.62 10.37 2.15
N ARG A 52 1.67 9.78 1.56
CA ARG A 52 1.53 8.63 0.65
C ARG A 52 1.22 7.35 1.41
N LEU A 53 1.86 7.10 2.55
CA LEU A 53 1.54 5.96 3.40
C LEU A 53 0.09 6.00 3.90
N ASP A 54 -0.48 7.19 4.09
CA ASP A 54 -1.90 7.35 4.45
C ASP A 54 -2.87 7.12 3.28
N SER A 55 -2.38 6.97 2.05
CA SER A 55 -3.19 6.72 0.85
C SER A 55 -3.53 5.22 0.67
N ASP A 56 -4.53 4.93 -0.16
CA ASP A 56 -4.87 3.56 -0.56
C ASP A 56 -3.98 3.02 -1.70
N ASP A 57 -3.11 3.86 -2.28
CA ASP A 57 -2.15 3.44 -3.32
C ASP A 57 -0.78 4.08 -3.11
N LEU A 58 0.27 3.39 -3.56
CA LEU A 58 1.66 3.82 -3.47
C LEU A 58 2.38 3.61 -4.80
N PRO A 59 3.24 4.55 -5.22
CA PRO A 59 4.22 4.26 -6.26
C PRO A 59 5.07 3.06 -5.87
N LEU A 60 5.37 2.16 -6.82
CA LEU A 60 6.11 0.93 -6.56
C LEU A 60 7.45 1.18 -5.85
N SER A 61 8.17 2.24 -6.21
CA SER A 61 9.42 2.63 -5.55
C SER A 61 9.25 2.91 -4.05
N MET A 62 8.14 3.55 -3.67
CA MET A 62 7.85 3.85 -2.27
C MET A 62 7.40 2.61 -1.51
N PHE A 63 6.60 1.73 -2.12
CA PHE A 63 6.28 0.44 -1.54
C PHE A 63 7.54 -0.37 -1.22
N LEU A 64 8.47 -0.48 -2.17
CA LEU A 64 9.73 -1.20 -1.99
C LEU A 64 10.57 -0.61 -0.87
N ALA A 65 10.77 0.72 -0.87
CA ALA A 65 11.52 1.39 0.19
C ALA A 65 10.85 1.21 1.55
N ALA A 66 9.52 1.39 1.65
CA ALA A 66 8.81 1.23 2.91
C ALA A 66 8.93 -0.20 3.47
N GLN A 67 8.82 -1.23 2.63
CA GLN A 67 9.01 -2.62 3.05
C GLN A 67 10.44 -2.90 3.49
N LEU A 68 11.44 -2.57 2.67
CA LEU A 68 12.84 -2.90 2.96
C LEU A 68 13.38 -2.13 4.17
N GLU A 69 13.07 -0.83 4.30
CA GLU A 69 13.50 -0.01 5.43
C GLU A 69 12.74 -0.34 6.74
N SER A 70 11.61 -1.04 6.65
CA SER A 70 10.89 -1.59 7.81
C SER A 70 11.21 -3.05 8.10
N GLY A 71 12.21 -3.62 7.43
CA GLY A 71 12.62 -5.01 7.60
C GLY A 71 11.58 -6.03 7.14
N GLY A 72 10.63 -5.61 6.32
CA GLY A 72 9.64 -6.47 5.67
C GLY A 72 10.17 -7.13 4.40
N ASP A 73 9.34 -8.01 3.82
CA ASP A 73 9.60 -8.68 2.55
C ASP A 73 8.52 -8.28 1.54
N PRO A 74 8.84 -7.42 0.56
CA PRO A 74 7.86 -6.96 -0.42
C PRO A 74 7.31 -8.10 -1.28
N ALA A 75 8.10 -9.14 -1.56
CA ALA A 75 7.65 -10.29 -2.34
C ALA A 75 6.66 -11.14 -1.53
N ALA A 76 6.94 -11.36 -0.24
CA ALA A 76 6.03 -12.10 0.64
C ALA A 76 4.69 -11.37 0.80
N VAL A 77 4.70 -10.03 0.94
CA VAL A 77 3.46 -9.24 1.08
C VAL A 77 2.61 -9.32 -0.19
N ILE A 78 3.23 -9.22 -1.37
CA ILE A 78 2.53 -9.40 -2.64
C ILE A 78 1.99 -10.83 -2.74
N ALA A 79 2.82 -11.84 -2.46
CA ALA A 79 2.43 -13.24 -2.51
C ALA A 79 1.24 -13.54 -1.59
N GLN A 80 1.23 -12.98 -0.38
CA GLN A 80 0.10 -13.09 0.56
C GLN A 80 -1.15 -12.43 0.01
N ALA A 81 -1.07 -11.25 -0.59
CA ALA A 81 -2.23 -10.57 -1.16
C ALA A 81 -2.78 -11.29 -2.41
N THR A 82 -1.90 -11.91 -3.20
CA THR A 82 -2.29 -12.67 -4.41
C THR A 82 -2.74 -14.10 -4.12
N GLY A 83 -2.20 -14.71 -3.05
CA GLY A 83 -2.46 -16.10 -2.66
C GLY A 83 -3.56 -16.24 -1.62
N SER A 84 -3.75 -15.22 -0.77
CA SER A 84 -4.95 -15.13 0.05
C SER A 84 -6.14 -14.93 -0.87
N GLN A 85 -7.22 -15.65 -0.60
CA GLN A 85 -8.55 -15.42 -1.17
C GLN A 85 -9.14 -14.04 -0.80
N ALA A 86 -8.34 -12.98 -0.66
CA ALA A 86 -8.81 -11.59 -0.55
C ALA A 86 -9.57 -11.13 -1.81
N LEU A 87 -9.50 -11.93 -2.88
CA LEU A 87 -10.28 -11.82 -4.11
C LEU A 87 -11.50 -12.75 -4.16
N ALA A 88 -11.75 -13.59 -3.15
CA ALA A 88 -13.05 -14.24 -2.98
C ALA A 88 -14.03 -13.15 -2.55
N GLY A 89 -14.62 -12.49 -3.55
CA GLY A 89 -15.94 -11.93 -3.38
C GLY A 89 -16.82 -12.99 -2.75
N LYS A 90 -17.74 -12.54 -1.88
CA LYS A 90 -18.86 -13.33 -1.40
C LYS A 90 -19.60 -13.98 -2.57
N GLU A 91 -19.14 -15.15 -3.00
CA GLU A 91 -19.84 -16.13 -3.82
C GLU A 91 -19.48 -17.50 -3.25
N ALA A 92 -19.78 -17.70 -1.97
CA ALA A 92 -19.95 -19.00 -1.38
C ALA A 92 -20.84 -18.82 -0.14
N GLU A 93 -22.08 -19.33 -0.31
CA GLU A 93 -23.14 -19.52 0.69
C GLU A 93 -24.13 -18.36 0.93
#